data_AF-A0A923RJL1-F1
#
_entry.id   AF-A0A923RJL1-F1
#
_cell.length_a   1.000
_cell.length_b   1.000
_cell.length_c   1.000
_cell.angle_alpha   90.00
_cell.angle_beta   90.00
_cell.angle_gamma   90.00
#
_symmetry.space_group_name_H-M   'P 1'
#
loop_
_entity.id
_entity.type
_entity.pdbx_description
1 polymer ?
#
loop_
_entity_poly.entity_id
_entity_poly.type
_entity_poly.pdbx_seq_one_letter_code
_entity_poly.pdbx_strand_id
1 'polypeptide(L)'
;MGKCTNCGAALDPGWKFCIACGASVTAPNETRSNGTEADETTARESDTPSTPTRESIPSAPTRESIPSAIRSDEPDDEPLPRKRMDAAIIFGIAMAVGGGVLIILVAMALFSPRG
;
A
#
# COMPACT_ATOMS: atom_id res chain seq x y z
N MET A 1 -20.83 -5.55 -7.62
CA MET A 1 -20.28 -4.28 -7.10
C MET A 1 -20.96 -3.98 -5.78
N GLY A 2 -20.19 -3.79 -4.70
CA GLY A 2 -20.73 -3.37 -3.41
C GLY A 2 -20.85 -1.84 -3.32
N LYS A 3 -21.53 -1.34 -2.29
CA LYS A 3 -21.45 0.06 -1.87
C LYS A 3 -21.27 0.13 -0.36
N CYS A 4 -20.48 1.09 0.10
CA CYS A 4 -20.21 1.28 1.52
C CYS A 4 -21.50 1.68 2.25
N THR A 5 -21.80 1.02 3.36
CA THR A 5 -22.96 1.33 4.21
C THR A 5 -22.77 2.63 5.01
N ASN A 6 -21.54 3.08 5.20
CA ASN A 6 -21.21 4.31 5.92
C ASN A 6 -21.29 5.57 5.01
N CYS A 7 -20.70 5.53 3.81
CA CYS A 7 -20.59 6.71 2.93
C CYS A 7 -21.17 6.54 1.51
N GLY A 8 -21.70 5.37 1.15
CA GLY A 8 -22.29 5.10 -0.17
C GLY A 8 -21.29 4.88 -1.32
N ALA A 9 -19.99 5.09 -1.12
CA ALA A 9 -18.95 4.88 -2.15
C ALA A 9 -18.94 3.45 -2.69
N ALA A 10 -18.59 3.27 -3.97
CA ALA A 10 -18.44 1.96 -4.59
C ALA A 10 -17.34 1.13 -3.89
N LEU A 11 -17.57 -0.18 -3.77
CA LEU A 11 -16.63 -1.12 -3.17
C LEU A 11 -16.41 -2.32 -4.10
N ASP A 12 -15.14 -2.59 -4.38
CA ASP A 12 -14.71 -3.77 -5.15
C ASP A 12 -14.75 -5.05 -4.31
N PRO A 13 -14.94 -6.21 -4.95
CA PRO A 13 -14.91 -7.51 -4.26
C PRO A 13 -13.52 -7.79 -3.68
N GLY A 14 -13.45 -7.98 -2.36
CA GLY A 14 -12.23 -8.32 -1.62
C GLY A 14 -11.68 -7.21 -0.72
N TRP A 15 -12.22 -6.00 -0.77
CA TRP A 15 -11.80 -4.91 0.13
C TRP A 15 -12.22 -5.17 1.58
N LYS A 16 -11.30 -4.95 2.52
CA LYS A 16 -11.55 -5.06 3.97
C LYS A 16 -12.07 -3.75 4.58
N PHE A 17 -11.74 -2.62 3.97
CA PHE A 17 -12.08 -1.26 4.40
C PHE A 17 -12.44 -0.39 3.18
N CYS A 18 -13.24 0.65 3.39
CA CYS A 18 -13.61 1.60 2.34
C CYS A 18 -12.53 2.67 2.17
N ILE A 19 -11.97 2.82 0.96
CA ILE A 19 -10.94 3.82 0.68
C ILE A 19 -11.41 5.28 0.83
N ALA A 20 -12.73 5.52 0.79
CA ALA A 20 -13.31 6.86 0.85
C ALA A 20 -13.60 7.36 2.28
N CYS A 21 -13.76 6.47 3.26
CA CYS A 21 -14.11 6.85 4.65
C CYS A 21 -13.42 6.02 5.75
N GLY A 22 -12.62 5.02 5.40
CA GLY A 22 -11.94 4.13 6.36
C GLY A 22 -12.82 3.06 7.03
N ALA A 23 -14.15 3.13 6.91
CA ALA A 23 -15.06 2.16 7.53
C ALA A 23 -14.80 0.72 7.05
N SER A 24 -14.87 -0.25 7.96
CA SER A 24 -14.74 -1.67 7.63
C SER A 24 -15.89 -2.16 6.75
N VAL A 25 -15.57 -3.05 5.80
CA VAL A 25 -16.50 -3.61 4.82
C VAL A 25 -17.04 -4.98 5.26
N THR A 26 -16.28 -5.69 6.09
CA THR A 26 -16.75 -6.92 6.75
C THR A 26 -17.95 -6.59 7.65
N ALA A 27 -19.03 -7.36 7.53
CA ALA A 27 -20.20 -7.23 8.38
C ALA A 27 -19.80 -7.30 9.88
N PRO A 28 -20.38 -6.47 10.76
CA PRO A 28 -19.97 -6.40 12.14
C PRO A 28 -20.41 -7.64 12.89
N ASN A 29 -19.46 -8.52 13.21
CA ASN A 29 -19.58 -9.44 14.32
C ASN A 29 -18.28 -9.43 15.12
N GLU A 30 -18.42 -9.38 16.45
CA GLU A 30 -17.36 -9.28 17.45
C GLU A 30 -16.40 -8.07 17.38
N THR A 31 -16.84 -6.98 18.03
CA THR A 31 -16.13 -6.29 19.14
C THR A 31 -16.16 -4.77 19.02
N ARG A 32 -16.82 -4.16 20.00
CA ARG A 32 -17.04 -2.71 20.16
C ARG A 32 -15.86 -2.07 20.92
N SER A 33 -15.17 -1.13 20.29
CA SER A 33 -14.32 -0.10 20.92
C SER A 33 -13.93 0.89 19.80
N ASN A 34 -14.43 2.11 19.66
CA ASN A 34 -14.94 3.13 20.60
C ASN A 34 -14.07 3.37 21.83
N GLY A 35 -12.83 3.79 21.59
CA GLY A 35 -12.04 4.55 22.55
C GLY A 35 -12.32 6.05 22.39
N THR A 36 -13.22 6.59 23.21
CA THR A 36 -13.34 8.03 23.51
C THR A 36 -13.73 8.14 24.98
N GLU A 37 -13.20 9.15 25.66
CA GLU A 37 -13.19 9.27 27.12
C GLU A 37 -14.58 9.34 27.79
N ALA A 38 -14.71 8.62 28.91
CA ALA A 38 -15.55 8.87 30.10
C ALA A 38 -15.16 7.79 31.16
N ASP A 39 -14.68 8.10 32.37
CA ASP A 39 -15.43 8.60 33.55
C ASP A 39 -16.34 7.48 34.16
N GLU A 40 -16.29 7.06 35.43
CA GLU A 40 -15.52 7.45 36.64
C GLU A 40 -15.48 6.31 37.72
N THR A 41 -14.56 6.39 38.69
CA THR A 41 -14.68 5.99 40.12
C THR A 41 -15.03 4.55 40.61
N THR A 42 -14.09 3.93 41.37
CA THR A 42 -14.22 3.58 42.82
C THR A 42 -12.96 2.86 43.38
N ALA A 43 -12.29 3.48 44.37
CA ALA A 43 -11.44 2.91 45.45
C ALA A 43 -10.57 1.66 45.17
N ARG A 44 -9.25 1.58 45.42
CA ARG A 44 -8.36 2.27 46.40
C ARG A 44 -6.92 1.75 46.15
N GLU A 45 -5.80 2.31 46.63
CA GLU A 45 -5.42 3.55 47.35
C GLU A 45 -3.89 3.77 47.16
N SER A 46 -3.29 4.78 47.80
CA SER A 46 -1.84 4.95 48.03
C SER A 46 -0.92 4.88 46.79
N ASP A 47 -0.73 6.00 46.10
CA ASP A 47 0.55 6.71 46.28
C ASP A 47 0.52 8.19 45.85
N THR A 48 1.25 8.99 46.63
CA THR A 48 1.68 10.40 46.52
C THR A 48 1.33 11.22 45.25
N PRO A 49 0.72 12.42 45.37
CA PRO A 49 0.43 13.28 44.23
C PRO A 49 1.68 13.96 43.66
N SER A 50 2.22 13.42 42.56
CA SER A 50 3.13 14.19 41.70
C SER A 50 2.32 15.18 40.87
N THR A 51 2.28 16.42 41.34
CA THR A 51 1.97 17.60 40.54
C THR A 51 2.72 17.51 39.20
N PRO A 52 2.04 17.43 38.03
CA PRO A 52 2.73 17.64 36.77
C PRO A 52 3.12 19.11 36.76
N THR A 53 4.43 19.38 36.89
CA THR A 53 4.98 20.73 36.83
C THR A 53 4.42 21.41 35.58
N ARG A 54 3.60 22.45 35.79
CA ARG A 54 3.20 23.37 34.72
C ARG A 54 4.40 24.24 34.40
N GLU A 55 5.42 23.61 33.83
CA GLU A 55 6.62 24.26 33.31
C GLU A 55 6.13 25.27 32.28
N SER A 56 6.38 26.54 32.57
CA SER A 56 5.92 27.66 31.76
C SER A 56 6.48 27.53 30.35
N ILE A 57 5.62 27.19 29.38
CA ILE A 57 5.97 27.19 27.95
C ILE A 57 6.49 28.59 27.60
N PRO A 58 7.78 28.76 27.26
CA PRO A 58 8.28 30.05 26.80
C PRO A 58 7.59 30.40 25.48
N SER A 59 7.39 31.70 25.27
CA SER A 59 6.64 32.27 24.13
C SER A 59 6.99 31.62 22.79
N ALA A 60 5.94 31.38 21.99
CA ALA A 60 5.96 30.69 20.71
C ALA A 60 7.22 30.93 19.85
N PRO A 61 7.82 29.88 19.26
CA PRO A 61 8.79 30.06 18.19
C PRO A 61 8.11 30.78 17.02
N THR A 62 8.75 31.83 16.53
CA THR A 62 8.25 32.69 15.44
C THR A 62 7.84 31.85 14.23
N ARG A 63 6.67 32.15 13.64
CA ARG A 63 6.20 31.53 12.39
C ARG A 63 6.95 32.07 11.16
N GLU A 64 8.27 31.90 11.13
CA GLU A 64 9.17 32.18 10.01
C GLU A 64 10.33 31.18 10.09
N SER A 65 10.51 30.23 9.19
CA SER A 65 9.78 29.95 7.94
C SER A 65 9.73 28.43 7.74
N ILE A 66 8.53 27.87 7.54
CA ILE A 66 8.42 26.49 7.03
C ILE A 66 8.61 26.60 5.52
N PRO A 67 9.69 26.04 4.92
CA PRO A 67 9.84 26.04 3.48
C PRO A 67 8.71 25.20 2.86
N SER A 68 7.82 25.88 2.16
CA SER A 68 6.71 25.25 1.44
C SER A 68 7.23 24.63 0.15
N ALA A 69 7.71 23.39 0.21
CA ALA A 69 8.08 22.58 -0.97
C ALA A 69 8.22 21.07 -0.68
N ILE A 70 7.31 20.48 0.11
CA ILE A 70 6.99 19.04 -0.04
C ILE A 70 5.60 18.91 -0.67
N ARG A 71 5.42 19.66 -1.77
CA ARG A 71 4.70 19.12 -2.91
C ARG A 71 5.75 18.81 -3.96
N SER A 72 5.89 17.53 -4.27
CA SER A 72 6.31 17.13 -5.61
C SER A 72 5.13 17.42 -6.53
N ASP A 73 4.95 18.71 -6.85
CA ASP A 73 4.20 19.12 -8.04
C ASP A 73 5.06 18.76 -9.26
N GLU A 74 5.16 17.46 -9.53
CA GLU A 74 5.72 16.90 -10.76
C GLU A 74 4.57 16.22 -11.52
N PRO A 75 3.64 17.01 -12.12
CA PRO A 75 2.63 16.51 -13.04
C PRO A 75 3.25 16.28 -14.42
N ASP A 76 4.32 15.47 -14.46
CA ASP A 76 4.85 14.92 -15.69
C ASP A 76 4.56 13.43 -15.68
N ASP A 77 3.65 13.01 -16.57
CA ASP A 77 3.52 11.64 -17.01
C ASP A 77 4.88 11.19 -17.60
N GLU A 78 5.84 10.79 -16.78
CA GLU A 78 7.07 10.15 -17.28
C GLU A 78 6.61 8.94 -18.10
N PRO A 79 6.76 8.96 -19.44
CA PRO A 79 6.27 7.86 -20.23
C PRO A 79 7.26 6.74 -20.00
N LEU A 80 6.90 5.84 -19.07
CA LEU A 80 7.65 4.65 -18.67
C LEU A 80 8.48 4.17 -19.86
N PRO A 81 9.82 4.00 -19.75
CA PRO A 81 10.71 3.70 -20.87
C PRO A 81 10.53 2.25 -21.38
N ARG A 82 9.30 1.91 -21.79
CA ARG A 82 8.82 0.63 -22.36
C ARG A 82 9.81 0.09 -23.39
N LYS A 83 10.34 0.99 -24.21
CA LYS A 83 11.32 0.72 -25.28
C LYS A 83 12.57 -0.06 -24.85
N ARG A 84 12.99 -0.07 -23.58
CA ARG A 84 14.13 -0.88 -23.10
C ARG A 84 13.72 -2.28 -22.64
N MET A 85 12.60 -2.43 -21.94
CA MET A 85 12.05 -3.75 -21.59
C MET A 85 11.55 -4.50 -22.82
N ASP A 86 10.85 -3.80 -23.74
CA ASP A 86 10.28 -4.41 -24.95
C ASP A 86 11.37 -5.11 -25.78
N ALA A 87 12.52 -4.46 -25.98
CA ALA A 87 13.64 -5.04 -26.69
C ALA A 87 14.15 -6.33 -26.01
N ALA A 88 14.40 -6.29 -24.70
CA ALA A 88 14.89 -7.45 -23.96
C ALA A 88 13.90 -8.64 -23.98
N ILE A 89 12.60 -8.35 -23.85
CA ILE A 89 11.53 -9.37 -23.90
C ILE A 89 11.42 -9.96 -25.32
N ILE A 90 11.47 -9.13 -26.37
CA ILE A 90 11.43 -9.60 -27.76
C ILE A 90 12.66 -10.46 -28.10
N PHE A 91 13.87 -10.04 -27.70
CA PHE A 91 15.08 -10.86 -27.88
C PHE A 91 15.00 -12.18 -27.10
N GLY A 92 14.46 -12.16 -25.87
CA GLY A 92 14.24 -13.37 -25.07
C GLY A 92 13.29 -14.35 -25.75
N ILE A 93 12.15 -13.89 -26.26
CA ILE A 93 11.18 -14.72 -26.99
C ILE A 93 11.80 -15.27 -28.28
N ALA A 94 12.49 -14.44 -29.06
CA ALA A 94 13.14 -14.87 -30.31
C ALA A 94 14.20 -15.95 -30.07
N MET A 95 15.03 -15.79 -29.03
CA MET A 95 16.03 -16.81 -28.65
C MET A 95 15.39 -18.08 -28.09
N ALA A 96 14.32 -17.98 -27.30
CA ALA A 96 13.61 -19.15 -26.78
C ALA A 96 12.94 -19.97 -27.89
N VAL A 97 12.27 -19.31 -28.84
CA VAL A 97 11.62 -19.99 -29.98
C VAL A 97 12.68 -20.55 -30.94
N GLY A 98 13.66 -19.74 -31.36
CA GLY A 98 14.70 -20.18 -32.29
C GLY A 98 15.57 -21.29 -31.71
N GLY A 99 16.02 -21.15 -30.47
CA GLY A 99 16.77 -22.17 -29.74
C GLY A 99 15.96 -23.44 -29.50
N GLY A 100 14.69 -23.32 -29.10
CA GLY A 100 13.80 -24.46 -28.90
C GLY A 100 13.59 -25.27 -30.18
N VAL A 101 13.29 -24.61 -31.30
CA VAL A 101 13.16 -25.26 -32.62
C VAL A 101 14.48 -25.93 -33.03
N LEU A 102 15.62 -25.25 -32.87
CA LEU A 102 16.93 -25.81 -33.21
C LEU A 102 17.28 -27.04 -32.35
N ILE A 103 16.99 -27.01 -31.05
CA ILE A 103 17.18 -28.17 -30.15
C ILE A 103 16.30 -29.34 -30.60
N ILE A 104 15.02 -29.10 -30.94
CA ILE A 104 14.11 -30.14 -31.44
C ILE A 104 14.63 -30.74 -32.76
N LEU A 105 15.09 -29.91 -33.71
CA LEU A 105 15.65 -30.38 -34.98
C LEU A 105 16.95 -31.18 -34.79
N VAL A 106 17.83 -30.77 -33.87
CA VAL A 106 19.04 -31.53 -33.53
C VAL A 106 18.69 -32.85 -32.85
N ALA A 107 17.73 -32.86 -31.92
CA ALA A 107 17.25 -34.08 -31.29
C ALA A 107 16.65 -35.04 -32.33
N MET A 108 15.84 -34.53 -33.27
CA MET A 108 15.34 -35.32 -34.40
C MET A 108 16.48 -35.81 -35.31
N ALA A 109 17.50 -35.02 -35.62
CA ALA A 109 18.60 -35.44 -36.49
C ALA A 109 19.57 -36.46 -35.85
N LEU A 110 19.70 -36.44 -34.52
CA LEU A 110 20.47 -37.42 -33.75
C LEU A 110 19.68 -38.71 -33.48
N PHE A 111 18.38 -38.58 -33.21
CA PHE A 111 17.51 -39.70 -32.79
C PHE A 111 16.68 -40.29 -33.95
N SER A 112 16.68 -39.67 -35.13
CA SER A 112 16.19 -40.33 -36.35
C SER A 112 17.07 -41.55 -36.60
N PRO A 113 16.51 -42.78 -36.52
CA PRO A 113 17.29 -43.97 -36.80
C PRO A 113 17.77 -43.89 -38.25
N ARG A 114 19.09 -43.90 -38.42
CA ARG A 114 19.73 -44.11 -39.73
C ARG A 114 19.53 -45.58 -40.11
N GLY A 115 18.33 -45.88 -40.62
CA GLY A 115 18.01 -47.14 -41.31
C GLY A 115 18.66 -47.21 -42.67
#